data_AF-A0A7W9Q3H0-F1
#
_entry.id   AF-A0A7W9Q3H0-F1
#
_cell.length_a   1.000
_cell.length_b   1.000
_cell.length_c   1.000
_cell.angle_alpha   90.00
_cell.angle_beta   90.00
_cell.angle_gamma   90.00
#
_symmetry.space_group_name_H-M   'P 1'
#
loop_
_entity.id
_entity.type
_entity.pdbx_description
1 polymer ?
#
loop_
_entity_poly.entity_id
_entity_poly.type
_entity_poly.pdbx_seq_one_letter_code
_entity_poly.pdbx_strand_id
1 'polypeptide(L)'
;MPAPDTGTLRGDLRAPAVATFEAAQRPPAAPALRTLVREAARDPHLAELLRTFTESRRAAVHEILERGRQRGELPAGRDPGLLVDQFYGLFRYRFLLEHAPRDADTAIRLADSLLG
;
A
#
# COMPACT_ATOMS: atom_id res chain seq x y z
N MET A 1 7.75 10.51 4.29
CA MET A 1 9.06 9.90 4.02
C MET A 1 9.27 9.93 2.52
N PRO A 2 10.44 10.36 2.01
CA PRO A 2 10.74 10.28 0.59
C PRO A 2 10.67 8.82 0.12
N ALA A 3 10.31 8.60 -1.14
CA ALA A 3 10.29 7.27 -1.74
C ALA A 3 11.70 6.63 -1.63
N PRO A 4 11.83 5.34 -1.26
CA PRO A 4 13.11 4.65 -1.28
C PRO A 4 13.71 4.68 -2.68
N ASP A 5 15.04 4.79 -2.78
CA ASP A 5 15.77 4.73 -4.05
C ASP A 5 16.97 3.79 -3.92
N THR A 6 16.66 2.50 -3.92
CA THR A 6 17.62 1.39 -3.81
C THR A 6 18.27 1.04 -5.15
N GLY A 7 17.88 1.71 -6.24
CA GLY A 7 18.35 1.44 -7.60
C GLY A 7 17.60 0.33 -8.34
N THR A 8 16.58 -0.29 -7.72
CA THR A 8 15.69 -1.25 -8.40
C THR A 8 14.24 -1.10 -7.93
N LEU A 9 13.28 -1.27 -8.83
CA LEU A 9 11.84 -1.18 -8.55
C LEU A 9 11.42 -2.22 -7.51
N ARG A 10 11.98 -3.43 -7.60
CA ARG A 10 11.74 -4.49 -6.62
C ARG A 10 12.18 -4.08 -5.21
N GLY A 11 13.40 -3.53 -5.07
CA GLY A 11 13.88 -3.03 -3.78
C GLY A 11 13.04 -1.87 -3.25
N ASP A 12 12.68 -0.95 -4.15
CA ASP A 12 11.91 0.24 -3.83
C ASP A 12 10.48 -0.10 -3.39
N LEU A 13 9.86 -1.16 -3.91
CA LEU A 13 8.50 -1.60 -3.52
C LEU A 13 8.46 -2.45 -2.24
N ARG A 14 9.50 -3.22 -1.95
CA ARG A 14 9.53 -4.09 -0.74
C ARG A 14 9.54 -3.27 0.54
N ALA A 15 10.33 -2.20 0.60
CA ALA A 15 10.43 -1.35 1.78
C ALA A 15 9.07 -0.74 2.23
N PRO A 16 8.30 -0.06 1.35
CA PRO A 16 6.99 0.47 1.72
C PRO A 16 5.97 -0.65 1.98
N ALA A 17 6.10 -1.83 1.35
CA ALA A 17 5.26 -2.99 1.66
C ALA A 17 5.41 -3.41 3.12
N VAL A 18 6.66 -3.68 3.54
CA VAL A 18 6.97 -4.09 4.92
C VAL A 18 6.54 -3.01 5.90
N ALA A 19 6.90 -1.74 5.64
CA ALA A 19 6.53 -0.62 6.51
C ALA A 19 5.01 -0.46 6.67
N THR A 20 4.24 -0.65 5.58
CA THR A 20 2.77 -0.59 5.62
C THR A 20 2.18 -1.69 6.50
N PHE A 21 2.66 -2.92 6.31
CA PHE A 21 2.17 -4.08 7.06
C PHE A 21 2.52 -3.99 8.55
N GLU A 22 3.73 -3.53 8.89
CA GLU A 22 4.15 -3.32 10.27
C GLU A 22 3.38 -2.18 10.97
N ALA A 23 3.23 -1.02 10.31
CA ALA A 23 2.54 0.12 10.89
C ALA A 23 1.09 -0.22 11.24
N ALA A 24 0.45 -1.06 10.43
CA ALA A 24 -0.91 -1.55 10.64
C ALA A 24 -1.05 -2.64 11.72
N GLN A 25 0.01 -2.93 12.46
CA GLN A 25 0.00 -3.84 13.61
C GLN A 25 0.26 -3.12 14.93
N ARG A 26 0.66 -1.84 14.89
CA ARG A 26 1.03 -1.07 16.08
C ARG A 26 -0.16 -0.29 16.64
N PRO A 27 -0.48 -0.42 17.94
CA PRO A 27 -1.36 0.53 18.62
C PRO A 27 -0.74 1.95 18.67
N PRO A 28 -1.56 3.01 18.66
CA PRO A 28 -3.02 3.02 18.53
C PRO A 28 -3.50 3.00 17.06
N ALA A 29 -2.59 2.96 16.08
CA ALA A 29 -2.91 3.17 14.67
C ALA A 29 -3.88 2.12 14.09
N ALA A 30 -3.68 0.84 14.43
CA ALA A 30 -4.51 -0.24 13.89
C ALA A 30 -5.99 -0.17 14.34
N PRO A 31 -6.33 -0.06 15.65
CA PRO A 31 -7.71 0.16 16.07
C PRO A 31 -8.34 1.44 15.51
N ALA A 32 -7.57 2.53 15.44
CA ALA A 32 -8.05 3.80 14.90
C ALA A 32 -8.44 3.69 13.41
N LEU A 33 -7.61 3.05 12.58
CA LEU A 33 -7.89 2.87 11.16
C LEU A 33 -9.12 1.97 10.93
N ARG A 34 -9.29 0.90 11.70
CA ARG A 34 -10.50 0.06 11.61
C ARG A 34 -11.77 0.82 11.94
N THR A 35 -11.74 1.60 13.02
CA THR A 35 -12.85 2.47 13.39
C THR A 35 -13.13 3.46 12.26
N LEU A 36 -12.12 4.19 11.77
CA LEU A 36 -12.30 5.15 10.69
C LEU A 36 -12.93 4.51 9.43
N VAL A 37 -12.48 3.33 9.01
CA VAL A 37 -13.06 2.62 7.84
C VAL A 37 -14.53 2.25 8.08
N ARG A 38 -14.87 1.77 9.27
CA ARG A 38 -16.26 1.42 9.62
C ARG A 38 -17.16 2.66 9.63
N GLU A 39 -16.69 3.74 10.25
CA GLU A 39 -17.48 4.96 10.41
C GLU A 39 -17.65 5.73 9.08
N ALA A 40 -16.65 5.69 8.21
CA ALA A 40 -16.70 6.29 6.87
C ALA A 40 -17.85 5.78 6.00
N ALA A 41 -18.39 4.58 6.26
CA ALA A 41 -19.54 4.06 5.53
C ALA A 41 -20.85 4.81 5.81
N ARG A 42 -20.93 5.57 6.91
CA ARG A 42 -22.13 6.27 7.37
C ARG A 42 -21.95 7.77 7.59
N ASP A 43 -20.71 8.26 7.54
CA ASP A 43 -20.37 9.66 7.76
C ASP A 43 -19.53 10.20 6.59
N PRO A 44 -20.09 11.11 5.76
CA PRO A 44 -19.38 11.71 4.63
C PRO A 44 -18.11 12.48 5.01
N HIS A 45 -18.07 13.09 6.20
CA HIS A 45 -16.89 13.81 6.66
C HIS A 45 -15.75 12.83 6.97
N LEU A 46 -16.06 11.71 7.62
CA LEU A 46 -15.07 10.65 7.87
C LEU A 46 -14.64 9.93 6.59
N ALA A 47 -15.54 9.77 5.61
CA ALA A 47 -15.20 9.26 4.29
C ALA A 47 -14.17 10.13 3.57
N GLU A 48 -14.34 11.46 3.65
CA GLU A 48 -13.43 12.43 3.07
C GLU A 48 -12.04 12.42 3.75
N LEU A 49 -12.02 12.30 5.08
CA LEU A 49 -10.77 12.12 5.82
C LEU A 49 -10.05 10.81 5.42
N LEU A 50 -10.80 9.71 5.29
CA LEU A 50 -10.25 8.43 4.85
C LEU A 50 -9.73 8.48 3.41
N ARG A 51 -10.40 9.21 2.52
CA ARG A 51 -9.97 9.45 1.14
C ARG A 51 -8.64 10.19 1.11
N THR A 52 -8.55 11.34 1.78
CA THR A 52 -7.33 12.15 1.88
C THR A 52 -6.15 11.35 2.47
N PHE A 53 -6.41 10.62 3.56
CA PHE A 53 -5.44 9.74 4.20
C PHE A 53 -4.94 8.63 3.26
N THR A 54 -5.82 8.11 2.42
CA THR A 54 -5.51 7.06 1.44
C THR A 54 -4.70 7.63 0.27
N GLU A 55 -5.08 8.79 -0.27
CA GLU A 55 -4.40 9.44 -1.39
C GLU A 55 -2.94 9.74 -1.10
N SER A 56 -2.63 10.28 0.08
CA SER A 56 -1.24 10.55 0.49
C SER A 56 -0.37 9.29 0.46
N ARG A 57 -0.93 8.14 0.88
CA ARG A 57 -0.22 6.85 0.86
C ARG A 57 -0.09 6.27 -0.54
N ARG A 58 -1.11 6.46 -1.37
CA ARG A 58 -1.10 6.02 -2.77
C ARG A 58 -0.03 6.75 -3.56
N ALA A 59 0.11 8.05 -3.37
CA ALA A 59 1.09 8.88 -4.08
C ALA A 59 2.53 8.35 -3.95
N ALA A 60 2.94 7.95 -2.75
CA ALA A 60 4.30 7.44 -2.53
C ALA A 60 4.62 6.14 -3.30
N VAL A 61 3.68 5.19 -3.32
CA VAL A 61 3.86 3.93 -4.07
C VAL A 61 3.75 4.17 -5.58
N HIS A 62 2.85 5.08 -5.98
CA HIS A 62 2.72 5.49 -7.37
C HIS A 62 4.02 6.08 -7.92
N GLU A 63 4.66 6.97 -7.17
CA GLU A 63 5.95 7.57 -7.56
C GLU A 63 7.05 6.51 -7.77
N ILE A 64 7.12 5.50 -6.89
CA ILE A 64 8.06 4.38 -7.02
C ILE A 64 7.81 3.61 -8.33
N LEU A 65 6.56 3.28 -8.62
CA LEU A 65 6.17 2.58 -9.84
C LEU A 65 6.50 3.40 -11.09
N GLU A 66 6.29 4.71 -11.05
CA GLU A 66 6.61 5.59 -12.16
C GLU A 66 8.11 5.72 -12.41
N ARG A 67 8.92 5.82 -11.36
CA ARG A 67 10.39 5.79 -11.49
C ARG A 67 10.86 4.46 -12.08
N GLY A 68 10.32 3.34 -11.60
CA GLY A 68 10.60 2.02 -12.17
C GLY A 68 10.20 1.91 -13.65
N ARG A 69 9.05 2.48 -14.03
CA ARG A 69 8.61 2.54 -15.43
C ARG A 69 9.57 3.38 -16.29
N GLN A 70 10.03 4.53 -15.81
CA GLN A 70 11.00 5.37 -16.51
C GLN A 70 12.35 4.66 -16.73
N ARG A 71 12.75 3.79 -15.81
CA ARG A 71 13.94 2.93 -15.93
C ARG A 71 13.72 1.68 -16.81
N GLY A 72 12.50 1.43 -17.28
CA GLY A 72 12.16 0.24 -18.06
C GLY A 72 12.05 -1.05 -17.23
N GLU A 73 11.95 -0.93 -15.91
CA GLU A 73 11.86 -2.07 -14.97
C GLU A 73 10.43 -2.55 -14.75
N LEU A 74 9.44 -1.72 -15.07
CA LEU A 74 8.04 -2.11 -15.03
C LEU A 74 7.64 -2.73 -16.38
N PRO A 75 7.07 -3.96 -16.40
CA PRO A 75 6.64 -4.59 -17.65
C PRO A 75 5.66 -3.72 -18.44
N ALA A 76 5.78 -3.76 -19.77
CA ALA A 76 4.90 -3.01 -20.66
C ALA A 76 3.42 -3.37 -20.44
N GLY A 77 2.55 -2.37 -20.51
CA GLY A 77 1.10 -2.53 -20.33
C GLY A 77 0.63 -2.62 -18.87
N ARG A 78 1.54 -2.56 -17.88
CA ARG A 78 1.15 -2.43 -16.47
C ARG A 78 0.76 -0.98 -16.15
N ASP A 79 -0.42 -0.80 -15.59
CA ASP A 79 -0.91 0.49 -15.08
C ASP A 79 -0.43 0.70 -13.62
N PRO A 80 0.41 1.72 -13.35
CA PRO A 80 0.83 2.07 -12.00
C PRO A 80 -0.34 2.33 -11.04
N GLY A 81 -1.43 2.95 -11.50
CA GLY A 81 -2.62 3.20 -10.68
C GLY A 81 -3.24 1.90 -10.17
N LEU A 82 -3.47 0.95 -11.08
CA LEU A 82 -4.01 -0.37 -10.73
C LEU A 82 -3.05 -1.20 -9.87
N LEU A 83 -1.73 -1.05 -10.02
CA LEU A 83 -0.76 -1.72 -9.15
C LEU A 83 -0.81 -1.16 -7.73
N VAL A 84 -1.01 0.15 -7.57
CA VAL A 84 -1.26 0.75 -6.25
C VAL A 84 -2.56 0.22 -5.63
N ASP A 85 -3.62 0.03 -6.43
CA ASP A 85 -4.86 -0.61 -5.97
C ASP A 85 -4.64 -2.04 -5.49
N GLN A 86 -3.91 -2.85 -6.25
CA GLN A 86 -3.61 -4.23 -5.85
C GLN A 86 -2.78 -4.28 -4.56
N PHE A 87 -1.76 -3.44 -4.45
CA PHE A 87 -0.90 -3.32 -3.27
C PHE A 87 -1.73 -3.01 -2.01
N TYR A 88 -2.48 -1.91 -2.06
CA TYR A 88 -3.24 -1.45 -0.90
C TYR A 88 -4.53 -2.24 -0.66
N GLY A 89 -5.07 -2.86 -1.71
CA GLY A 89 -6.26 -3.71 -1.68
C GLY A 89 -6.00 -5.00 -0.93
N LEU A 90 -4.92 -5.74 -1.24
CA LEU A 90 -4.56 -6.95 -0.50
C LEU A 90 -4.33 -6.63 0.98
N PHE A 91 -3.58 -5.56 1.25
CA PHE A 91 -3.34 -5.09 2.60
C PHE A 91 -4.65 -4.81 3.34
N ARG A 92 -5.56 -4.00 2.77
CA ARG A 92 -6.85 -3.63 3.39
C ARG A 92 -7.74 -4.85 3.60
N TYR A 93 -7.84 -5.73 2.62
CA TYR A 93 -8.65 -6.96 2.69
C TYR A 93 -8.23 -7.84 3.87
N ARG A 94 -6.92 -8.09 4.04
CA ARG A 94 -6.40 -8.87 5.17
C ARG A 94 -6.47 -8.10 6.49
N PHE A 95 -6.27 -6.78 6.47
CA PHE A 95 -6.31 -5.94 7.68
C PHE A 95 -7.70 -5.86 8.31
N LEU A 96 -8.75 -5.74 7.49
CA LEU A 96 -10.12 -5.60 7.97
C LEU A 96 -10.75 -6.93 8.35
N LEU A 97 -10.45 -8.00 7.61
CA LEU A 97 -11.05 -9.32 7.84
C LEU A 97 -10.22 -10.23 8.75
N GLU A 98 -8.94 -9.89 8.98
CA GLU A 98 -8.01 -10.66 9.83
C GLU A 98 -7.91 -12.16 9.47
N HIS A 99 -8.26 -12.54 8.24
CA HIS A 99 -8.37 -13.93 7.79
C HIS A 99 -7.05 -14.57 7.35
N ALA A 100 -5.96 -13.80 7.26
CA ALA A 100 -4.67 -14.27 6.75
C ALA A 100 -3.49 -13.47 7.34
N PRO A 101 -2.25 -14.02 7.30
CA PRO A 101 -1.07 -13.35 7.82
C PRO A 101 -0.80 -11.98 7.20
N ARG A 102 -0.25 -11.09 8.03
CA ARG A 102 0.18 -9.73 7.68
C ARG A 102 1.62 -9.47 8.14
N ASP A 103 2.47 -10.48 7.98
CA ASP A 103 3.90 -10.42 8.27
C ASP A 103 4.71 -9.78 7.13
N ALA A 104 5.98 -9.49 7.41
CA ALA A 104 6.92 -8.93 6.44
C ALA A 104 7.12 -9.83 5.22
N ASP A 105 7.09 -11.16 5.41
CA ASP A 105 7.20 -12.14 4.33
C ASP A 105 6.03 -12.03 3.33
N THR A 106 4.80 -11.89 3.83
CA THR A 106 3.63 -11.57 3.00
C THR A 106 3.79 -10.27 2.24
N ALA A 107 4.31 -9.23 2.88
CA ALA A 107 4.52 -7.94 2.24
C ALA A 107 5.55 -8.02 1.09
N ILE A 108 6.62 -8.79 1.28
CA ILE A 108 7.64 -9.02 0.25
C ILE A 108 7.06 -9.80 -0.93
N ARG A 109 6.32 -10.90 -0.67
CA ARG A 109 5.66 -11.68 -1.73
C ARG A 109 4.67 -10.87 -2.55
N LEU A 110 3.92 -9.97 -1.89
CA LEU A 110 3.04 -9.03 -2.58
C LEU A 110 3.84 -8.10 -3.50
N ALA A 111 4.91 -7.49 -3.00
CA ALA A 111 5.73 -6.59 -3.81
C ALA A 111 6.31 -7.31 -5.04
N ASP A 112 6.76 -8.55 -4.88
CA ASP A 112 7.32 -9.34 -5.98
C ASP A 112 6.25 -9.76 -7.00
N SER A 113 5.05 -10.18 -6.56
CA SER A 113 3.99 -10.63 -7.47
C SER A 113 3.42 -9.50 -8.35
N LEU A 114 3.49 -8.25 -7.88
CA LEU A 114 3.09 -7.09 -8.66
C LEU A 114 3.97 -6.86 -9.89
N LEU A 115 5.21 -7.37 -9.88
CA LEU A 115 6.20 -7.15 -10.95
C LEU A 115 6.24 -8.27 -11.99
N GLY A 116 5.63 -9.43 -11.73
CA GLY A 116 5.73 -10.62 -12.57
C GLY A 116 6.79 -11.58 -12.08
#